data_AF-A0A7X2D9C3-F1
#
_entry.id   AF-A0A7X2D9C3-F1
#
_cell.length_a   1.000
_cell.length_b   1.000
_cell.length_c   1.000
_cell.angle_alpha   90.00
_cell.angle_beta   90.00
_cell.angle_gamma   90.00
#
_symmetry.space_group_name_H-M   'P 1'
#
loop_
_entity.id
_entity.type
_entity.pdbx_description
1 polymer ?
#
loop_
_entity_poly.entity_id
_entity_poly.type
_entity_poly.pdbx_seq_one_letter_code
_entity_poly.pdbx_strand_id
1 'polypeptide(L)'
;MIGYLKGRIISRDENNETITLLVGQVGYEVRLPHIVYRGLEIHRMSLENEPDLELFIYQHQTERTPKPLLIGFRNEVEREFFTKLLSVQDIGPPRLLKP
;
A
#
# COMPACT_ATOMS: atom_id res chain seq x y z
N MET A 1 -10.26 7.94 8.49
CA MET A 1 -8.90 8.11 7.94
C MET A 1 -8.03 6.99 8.49
N ILE A 2 -7.27 6.30 7.64
CA ILE A 2 -6.38 5.19 8.01
C ILE A 2 -4.93 5.64 7.81
N GLY A 3 -4.11 5.61 8.86
CA GLY A 3 -2.70 6.03 8.82
C GLY A 3 -1.69 4.90 8.99
N TYR A 4 -2.12 3.74 9.48
CA TYR A 4 -1.27 2.61 9.79
C TYR A 4 -2.08 1.31 9.80
N LEU A 5 -1.47 0.22 9.31
CA LEU A 5 -2.02 -1.13 9.39
C LEU A 5 -0.92 -2.10 9.78
N LYS A 6 -1.26 -3.06 10.63
CA LYS A 6 -0.42 -4.19 11.00
C LYS A 6 -1.22 -5.48 10.89
N GLY A 7 -0.74 -6.42 10.09
CA GLY A 7 -1.44 -7.70 9.91
C GLY A 7 -0.74 -8.63 8.93
N ARG A 8 -1.34 -9.79 8.69
CA ARG A 8 -0.78 -10.82 7.80
C ARG A 8 -1.27 -10.65 6.39
N ILE A 9 -0.42 -10.97 5.42
CA ILE A 9 -0.84 -11.03 4.02
C ILE A 9 -1.65 -12.31 3.82
N ILE A 10 -2.88 -12.18 3.31
CA ILE A 10 -3.74 -13.33 3.00
C ILE A 10 -3.98 -13.51 1.49
N SER A 11 -3.64 -12.50 0.68
CA SER A 11 -3.71 -12.54 -0.78
C SER A 11 -2.79 -11.48 -1.39
N ARG A 12 -2.37 -11.68 -2.62
CA ARG A 12 -1.58 -10.73 -3.41
C ARG A 12 -1.95 -10.79 -4.90
N ASP A 13 -2.05 -9.63 -5.53
CA ASP A 13 -2.19 -9.46 -6.97
C ASP A 13 -0.88 -8.87 -7.52
N GLU A 14 -0.09 -9.71 -8.19
CA GLU A 14 1.23 -9.32 -8.70
C GLU A 14 1.13 -8.36 -9.90
N ASN A 15 0.00 -8.34 -10.60
CA ASN A 15 -0.19 -7.48 -11.78
C ASN A 15 -0.31 -6.00 -11.41
N ASN A 16 -0.91 -5.71 -10.25
CA ASN A 16 -1.18 -4.36 -9.78
C ASN A 16 -0.48 -4.01 -8.47
N GLU A 17 0.39 -4.90 -7.98
CA GLU A 17 1.18 -4.75 -6.75
C GLU A 17 0.28 -4.45 -5.54
N THR A 18 -0.85 -5.15 -5.49
CA THR A 18 -1.84 -5.02 -4.43
C THR A 18 -1.76 -6.22 -3.51
N ILE A 19 -1.86 -6.00 -2.20
CA ILE A 19 -1.97 -7.07 -1.21
C ILE A 19 -3.28 -6.93 -0.42
N THR A 20 -3.76 -8.04 0.12
CA THR A 20 -4.81 -8.04 1.13
C THR A 20 -4.18 -8.32 2.48
N LEU A 21 -4.22 -7.33 3.38
CA LEU A 21 -3.78 -7.46 4.77
C LEU A 21 -4.97 -7.83 5.67
N LEU A 22 -4.85 -8.95 6.37
CA LEU A 22 -5.77 -9.33 7.42
C LEU A 22 -5.35 -8.68 8.73
N VAL A 23 -6.09 -7.63 9.12
CA VAL A 23 -5.91 -6.92 10.39
C VAL A 23 -7.07 -7.33 11.32
N GLY A 24 -6.77 -8.20 12.27
CA GLY A 24 -7.80 -8.87 13.07
C GLY A 24 -8.66 -9.77 12.18
N GLN A 25 -9.91 -9.37 11.93
CA GLN A 25 -10.86 -10.10 11.09
C GLN A 25 -11.22 -9.35 9.79
N VAL A 26 -10.56 -8.22 9.51
CA VAL A 26 -10.88 -7.35 8.37
C VAL A 26 -9.76 -7.42 7.35
N GLY A 27 -10.11 -7.71 6.09
CA GLY A 27 -9.20 -7.69 4.96
C GLY A 27 -9.12 -6.31 4.32
N TYR A 28 -7.96 -5.67 4.39
CA TYR A 28 -7.70 -4.39 3.75
C TYR A 28 -6.93 -4.59 2.45
N GLU A 29 -7.47 -4.10 1.33
CA GLU A 29 -6.73 -4.01 0.07
C GLU A 29 -5.79 -2.81 0.13
N VAL A 30 -4.49 -3.08 0.03
CA VAL A 30 -3.43 -2.08 0.08
C VAL A 30 -2.58 -2.20 -1.18
N ARG A 31 -2.48 -1.11 -1.93
CA ARG A 31 -1.55 -1.01 -3.04
C ARG A 31 -0.17 -0.62 -2.54
N LEU A 32 0.85 -1.25 -3.09
CA LEU A 32 2.24 -0.95 -2.79
C LEU A 32 2.89 -0.32 -4.02
N PRO A 33 3.59 0.82 -3.89
CA PRO A 33 4.46 1.29 -4.96
C PRO A 33 5.52 0.24 -5.31
N HIS A 34 5.90 0.12 -6.58
CA HIS A 34 6.86 -0.89 -7.07
C HIS A 34 8.11 -1.05 -6.19
N ILE A 35 8.71 0.07 -5.78
CA ILE A 35 9.91 0.09 -4.94
C ILE A 35 9.67 -0.54 -3.55
N VAL A 36 8.48 -0.34 -2.98
CA VAL A 36 8.07 -0.90 -1.69
C VAL A 36 7.77 -2.38 -1.86
N TYR A 37 7.01 -2.76 -2.91
CA TYR A 37 6.67 -4.16 -3.19
C TYR A 37 7.92 -5.03 -3.37
N ARG A 38 8.89 -4.54 -4.14
CA ARG A 38 10.19 -5.20 -4.34
C ARG A 38 11.04 -5.19 -3.07
N GLY A 39 11.10 -4.05 -2.37
CA GLY A 39 11.93 -3.89 -1.18
C GLY A 39 11.48 -4.71 0.03
N LEU A 40 10.20 -5.12 0.08
CA LEU A 40 9.65 -6.04 1.07
C LEU A 40 9.67 -7.50 0.60
N GLU A 41 10.15 -7.77 -0.62
CA GLU A 41 10.15 -9.11 -1.22
C GLU A 41 8.77 -9.80 -1.17
N ILE A 42 7.69 -9.04 -1.34
CA ILE A 42 6.30 -9.50 -1.18
C ILE A 42 6.00 -10.77 -1.99
N HIS A 43 6.62 -10.90 -3.17
CA HIS A 43 6.47 -12.07 -4.06
C HIS A 43 7.07 -13.36 -3.48
N ARG A 44 7.98 -13.27 -2.50
CA ARG A 44 8.65 -14.42 -1.83
C ARG A 44 8.01 -14.77 -0.49
N MET A 45 7.25 -13.85 0.09
CA MET A 45 6.59 -14.06 1.38
C MET A 45 5.61 -15.23 1.30
N SER A 46 5.63 -16.09 2.32
CA SER A 46 4.69 -17.20 2.47
C SER A 46 3.42 -16.74 3.18
N LEU A 47 2.24 -17.13 2.71
CA LEU A 47 0.97 -16.68 3.29
C LEU A 47 0.62 -17.38 4.62
N GLU A 48 1.22 -18.54 4.91
CA GLU A 48 0.86 -19.35 6.07
C GLU A 48 1.74 -19.10 7.32
N ASN A 49 2.96 -18.58 7.16
CA ASN A 49 3.95 -18.57 8.25
C ASN A 49 4.78 -17.27 8.37
N GLU A 50 4.39 -16.21 7.67
CA GLU A 50 5.08 -14.92 7.78
C GLU A 50 4.57 -14.09 8.98
N PRO A 51 5.46 -13.30 9.61
CA PRO A 51 5.06 -12.36 10.65
C PRO A 51 4.13 -11.27 10.08
N ASP A 52 3.46 -10.56 10.97
CA ASP A 52 2.65 -9.40 10.59
C ASP A 52 3.51 -8.35 9.86
N LEU A 53 3.00 -7.90 8.72
CA LEU A 53 3.55 -6.77 7.99
C LEU A 53 3.01 -5.46 8.58
N GLU A 54 3.91 -4.51 8.78
CA GLU A 54 3.63 -3.18 9.30
C GLU A 54 3.73 -2.16 8.15
N LEU A 55 2.65 -1.43 7.87
CA LEU A 55 2.60 -0.45 6.79
C LEU A 55 2.03 0.89 7.28
N PHE A 56 2.72 1.95 6.90
CA PHE A 56 2.21 3.32 6.98
C PHE A 56 1.34 3.59 5.76
N ILE A 57 0.13 4.10 6.00
CA ILE A 57 -0.90 4.19 4.97
C ILE A 57 -1.10 5.65 4.56
N TYR A 58 -1.09 5.88 3.26
CA TYR A 58 -1.68 7.05 2.63
C TYR A 58 -3.05 6.66 2.07
N GLN A 59 -4.11 7.26 2.62
CA GLN A 59 -5.47 7.09 2.12
C GLN A 59 -5.79 8.19 1.11
N HIS A 60 -6.06 7.81 -0.14
CA HIS A 60 -6.48 8.74 -1.18
C HIS A 60 -7.97 8.57 -1.47
N GLN A 61 -8.73 9.65 -1.32
CA GLN A 61 -10.15 9.71 -1.65
C GLN A 61 -10.47 11.07 -2.27
N THR A 62 -11.12 11.04 -3.43
CA THR A 62 -11.68 12.21 -4.12
C THR A 62 -13.19 12.09 -4.18
N GLU A 63 -13.90 13.19 -4.43
CA GLU A 63 -15.35 13.18 -4.63
C GLU A 63 -15.82 12.25 -5.76
N ARG A 64 -14.94 11.99 -6.74
CA ARG A 64 -15.21 11.13 -7.91
C ARG A 64 -14.84 9.67 -7.69
N THR A 65 -14.15 9.34 -6.60
CA THR A 65 -13.70 7.97 -6.28
C THR A 65 -14.46 7.47 -5.05
N PRO A 66 -15.59 6.76 -5.21
CA PRO A 66 -16.38 6.30 -4.08
C PRO A 66 -15.65 5.24 -3.24
N LYS A 67 -14.66 4.55 -3.82
CA LYS A 67 -13.80 3.60 -3.12
C LYS A 67 -12.48 4.29 -2.70
N PRO A 68 -12.15 4.38 -1.40
CA PRO A 68 -10.88 4.92 -0.96
C PRO A 68 -9.73 3.99 -1.37
N LEU A 69 -8.67 4.57 -1.92
CA LEU A 69 -7.45 3.84 -2.26
C LEU A 69 -6.48 3.91 -1.09
N LEU A 70 -6.03 2.74 -0.60
CA LEU A 70 -4.97 2.65 0.41
C LEU A 70 -3.64 2.37 -0.27
N ILE A 71 -2.64 3.19 0.03
CA ILE A 71 -1.26 3.03 -0.45
C ILE A 71 -0.34 2.81 0.75
N GLY A 72 0.43 1.72 0.75
CA GLY A 72 1.27 1.30 1.87
C GLY A 72 2.76 1.58 1.68
N PHE A 73 3.43 1.97 2.77
CA PHE A 73 4.86 2.29 2.84
C PHE A 73 5.52 1.64 4.05
N ARG A 74 6.83 1.38 3.99
CA ARG A 74 7.57 0.71 5.09
C ARG A 74 7.81 1.63 6.28
N ASN A 75 7.90 2.93 6.03
CA ASN A 75 8.12 3.94 7.05
C ASN A 75 7.43 5.26 6.67
N GLU A 76 7.34 6.17 7.64
CA GLU A 76 6.71 7.48 7.45
C GLU A 76 7.45 8.36 6.45
N VAL A 77 8.78 8.24 6.37
CA VAL A 77 9.60 9.04 5.45
C VAL A 77 9.26 8.74 3.99
N GLU A 78 9.10 7.45 3.65
CA GLU A 78 8.66 7.03 2.31
C GLU A 78 7.24 7.53 1.99
N ARG A 79 6.32 7.43 2.96
CA ARG A 79 4.95 7.96 2.82
C ARG A 79 4.98 9.46 2.54
N GLU A 80 5.72 10.23 3.34
CA GLU A 80 5.83 11.69 3.18
C GLU A 80 6.46 12.09 1.85
N PHE A 81 7.52 11.39 1.43
CA PHE A 81 8.15 11.63 0.14
C PHE A 81 7.17 11.40 -1.02
N PHE A 82 6.41 10.30 -0.98
CA PHE A 82 5.38 10.03 -1.98
C PHE A 82 4.29 11.12 -1.99
N THR A 83 3.80 11.54 -0.82
CA THR A 83 2.81 12.62 -0.72
C THR A 83 3.34 13.93 -1.29
N LYS A 84 4.61 14.28 -1.04
CA LYS A 84 5.24 15.47 -1.64
C LYS A 84 5.37 15.36 -3.16
N LEU A 85 5.73 14.19 -3.68
CA LEU A 85 5.79 13.95 -5.13
C LEU A 85 4.44 14.18 -5.82
N LEU A 86 3.34 13.70 -5.22
CA LEU A 86 1.99 13.95 -5.71
C LEU A 86 1.69 15.45 -5.81
N SER A 87 2.16 16.24 -4.84
CA SER A 87 1.91 17.69 -4.79
C SER A 87 2.71 18.50 -5.81
N VAL A 88 3.88 18.01 -6.25
CA VAL A 88 4.78 18.75 -7.15
C VAL A 88 4.46 18.49 -8.62
N GLN A 89 3.90 17.33 -8.95
CA GLN A 89 3.78 16.90 -10.35
C GLN A 89 2.42 17.18 -11.01
N ASP A 90 1.38 17.64 -10.29
CA ASP A 90 -0.01 17.68 -10.81
C ASP A 90 -0.44 16.31 -11.41
N ILE A 91 0.15 15.22 -10.88
CA ILE A 91 -0.01 13.86 -11.35
C ILE A 91 -0.69 13.04 -10.25
N GLY A 92 -1.85 12.47 -10.56
CA GLY A 92 -2.60 11.64 -9.63
C GLY A 92 -1.88 10.33 -9.26
N PRO A 93 -2.18 9.74 -8.08
CA PRO A 93 -1.53 8.54 -7.58
C PRO A 93 -1.43 7.34 -8.54
N PRO A 94 -2.41 7.06 -9.42
CA PRO A 94 -2.33 5.95 -10.36
C PRO A 94 -1.12 6.00 -11.30
N ARG A 95 -0.62 7.19 -11.63
CA ARG A 95 0.53 7.37 -12.53
C ARG A 95 1.87 7.14 -11.85
N LEU A 96 1.95 7.28 -10.52
CA LEU A 96 3.18 7.08 -9.73
C LEU A 96 3.34 5.66 -9.21
N LEU A 97 2.32 4.82 -9.37
CA LEU A 97 2.35 3.41 -9.02
C LEU A 97 3.04 2.54 -10.07
N LYS A 98 3.45 3.11 -11.22
CA LYS A 98 4.31 2.45 -12.21
C LYS A 98 5.51 3.36 -12.52
N PRO A 99 6.75 2.90 -12.40
CA PRO A 99 7.87 3.52 -13.11
C PRO A 99 7.77 3.26 -14.62
#